data_AF-A0A925LFU2-F1
#
_entry.id   AF-A0A925LFU2-F1
#
_cell.length_a   1.000
_cell.length_b   1.000
_cell.length_c   1.000
_cell.angle_alpha   90.00
_cell.angle_beta   90.00
_cell.angle_gamma   90.00
#
_symmetry.space_group_name_H-M   'P 1'
#
loop_
_entity.id
_entity.type
_entity.pdbx_description
1 polymer ?
#
loop_
_entity_poly.entity_id
_entity_poly.type
_entity_poly.pdbx_seq_one_letter_code
_entity_poly.pdbx_strand_id
1 'polypeptide(L)'
;SLGEYEYQSVLQKLKQEAESLKKKLSVTQSATAKIAPLLIHEGIPKNLTLEITKEDFEGLIRPFIEKSREIVAQALERAGKAPDDISKVILVGGSTLIPMVKRMVAGTIKEPYRATDPAKSVAMGAAIYNYLMHLPNSKVKVGQITRQIFGTEAIVNLATMEKRLIPIIPMGTTIPTEIKDDKFKALEGSSAVRVDVFQWEEGCETERKFIGSLVLEGIETGASLEIKYSINEDNLFEVFVKDQKTGKVVSAQLDRSKSLPKLPDRGAKTETKGMNIVFIIDTTSSMDLYIKGVQEKAIEFSNILKDKNIDFKLGLIGFGDLLEKEKPTVYKFTDEVAKFQKHVRKIPRTYGGDLPESSLDALETALLLMDKSKLNGTHKNIFILITDAPPHIPTQSGQGVMDIVARLNAAHIGTYVVARKDRVSLEAYEPLVRAEGKYYSMDDSFHDILDSIAYSIAELVRL
;
A
#
# COMPACT_ATOMS: atom_id res chain seq x y z
N SER A 1 -17.41 15.34 28.96
CA SER A 1 -16.88 14.55 27.83
C SER A 1 -15.92 13.51 28.40
N LEU A 2 -15.92 12.29 27.88
CA LEU A 2 -14.90 11.30 28.27
C LEU A 2 -13.54 11.76 27.73
N GLY A 3 -12.47 11.54 28.50
CA GLY A 3 -11.12 11.69 27.96
C GLY A 3 -10.88 10.67 26.85
N GLU A 4 -10.00 10.98 25.89
CA GLU A 4 -9.75 10.14 24.70
C GLU A 4 -9.37 8.70 25.07
N TYR A 5 -8.50 8.51 26.07
CA TYR A 5 -8.12 7.19 26.56
C TYR A 5 -9.30 6.40 27.16
N GLU A 6 -10.13 7.09 27.95
CA GLU A 6 -11.30 6.47 28.57
C GLU A 6 -12.34 6.07 27.52
N TYR A 7 -12.53 6.92 26.50
CA TYR A 7 -13.38 6.62 25.36
C TYR A 7 -12.91 5.36 24.61
N GLN A 8 -11.62 5.24 24.31
CA GLN A 8 -11.08 4.06 23.62
C GLN A 8 -11.24 2.78 24.46
N SER A 9 -11.00 2.87 25.77
CA SER A 9 -11.19 1.75 26.70
C SER A 9 -12.65 1.29 26.75
N VAL A 10 -13.60 2.22 26.85
CA VAL A 10 -15.04 1.94 26.82
C VAL A 10 -15.43 1.31 25.48
N LEU A 11 -14.97 1.86 24.36
CA LEU A 11 -15.26 1.35 23.03
C LEU A 11 -14.73 -0.08 22.84
N GLN A 12 -13.54 -0.40 23.36
CA GLN A 12 -12.98 -1.74 23.30
C GLN A 12 -13.84 -2.75 24.07
N LYS A 13 -14.25 -2.41 25.31
CA LYS A 13 -15.15 -3.27 26.12
C LYS A 13 -16.48 -3.51 25.40
N LEU A 14 -17.07 -2.46 24.83
CA LEU A 14 -18.31 -2.56 24.06
C LEU A 14 -18.13 -3.46 22.82
N LYS A 15 -17.03 -3.31 22.07
CA LYS A 15 -16.73 -4.13 20.89
C LYS A 15 -16.59 -5.61 21.25
N GLN A 16 -15.87 -5.93 22.32
CA GLN A 16 -15.69 -7.30 22.79
C GLN A 16 -17.02 -7.94 23.21
N GLU A 17 -17.82 -7.21 23.99
CA GLU A 17 -19.12 -7.72 24.44
C GLU A 17 -20.11 -7.84 23.26
N ALA A 18 -20.11 -6.90 22.32
CA ALA A 18 -20.91 -6.98 21.10
C ALA A 18 -20.53 -8.20 20.24
N GLU A 19 -19.23 -8.52 20.09
CA GLU A 19 -18.80 -9.72 19.38
C GLU A 19 -19.25 -11.00 20.09
N SER A 20 -19.15 -11.03 21.43
CA SER A 20 -19.62 -12.14 22.27
C SER A 20 -21.13 -12.34 22.11
N LEU A 21 -21.93 -11.27 22.15
CA LEU A 21 -23.37 -11.31 21.93
C LEU A 21 -23.72 -11.81 20.54
N LYS A 22 -23.07 -11.30 19.50
CA LYS A 22 -23.26 -11.78 18.11
C LYS A 22 -23.09 -13.29 18.02
N LYS A 23 -22.04 -13.84 18.64
CA LYS A 23 -21.77 -15.29 18.66
C LYS A 23 -22.88 -16.04 19.41
N LYS A 24 -23.32 -15.55 20.57
CA LYS A 24 -24.43 -16.14 21.35
C LYS A 24 -25.75 -16.11 20.58
N LEU A 25 -26.11 -14.97 19.99
CA LEU A 25 -27.33 -14.79 19.19
C LEU A 25 -27.33 -15.61 17.89
N SER A 26 -26.18 -16.13 17.46
CA SER A 26 -26.15 -17.09 16.35
C SER A 26 -26.73 -18.46 16.75
N VAL A 27 -26.90 -18.73 18.05
CA VAL A 27 -27.46 -19.98 18.59
C VAL A 27 -28.68 -19.78 19.50
N THR A 28 -28.77 -18.66 20.23
CA THR A 28 -29.92 -18.34 21.13
C THR A 28 -30.88 -17.33 20.52
N GLN A 29 -32.08 -17.16 21.10
CA GLN A 29 -33.05 -16.13 20.66
C GLN A 29 -32.85 -14.78 21.34
N SER A 30 -32.29 -14.75 22.56
CA SER A 30 -31.84 -13.53 23.22
C SER A 30 -30.51 -13.77 23.93
N ALA A 31 -29.82 -12.68 24.25
CA ALA A 31 -28.61 -12.68 25.05
C ALA A 31 -28.47 -11.35 25.80
N THR A 32 -27.94 -11.39 27.02
CA THR A 32 -27.74 -10.19 27.84
C THR A 32 -26.26 -9.79 27.85
N ALA A 33 -25.98 -8.56 27.44
CA ALA A 33 -24.71 -7.87 27.59
C ALA A 33 -24.51 -7.52 29.06
N LYS A 34 -23.36 -7.84 29.65
CA LYS A 34 -23.03 -7.44 31.04
C LYS A 34 -21.60 -6.94 31.12
N ILE A 35 -21.43 -5.64 31.37
CA ILE A 35 -20.11 -5.00 31.52
C ILE A 35 -20.07 -4.27 32.86
N ALA A 36 -19.15 -4.66 33.75
CA ALA A 36 -19.01 -4.06 35.07
C ALA A 36 -17.52 -3.89 35.46
N PRO A 37 -17.01 -2.65 35.63
CA PRO A 37 -17.59 -1.39 35.18
C PRO A 37 -17.36 -1.14 33.69
N LEU A 38 -18.34 -0.52 33.02
CA LEU A 38 -18.16 0.07 31.70
C LEU A 38 -17.16 1.23 31.80
N LEU A 39 -17.44 2.20 32.68
CA LEU A 39 -16.61 3.37 32.97
C LEU A 39 -16.72 3.79 34.45
N ILE A 40 -15.84 4.68 34.90
CA ILE A 40 -15.88 5.25 36.25
C ILE A 40 -16.10 6.75 36.12
N HIS A 41 -17.26 7.24 36.53
CA HIS A 41 -17.58 8.65 36.49
C HIS A 41 -17.59 9.21 37.91
N GLU A 42 -16.72 10.18 38.19
CA GLU A 42 -16.60 10.82 39.51
C GLU A 42 -16.38 9.82 40.66
N GLY A 43 -15.57 8.78 40.40
CA GLY A 43 -15.31 7.70 41.38
C GLY A 43 -16.42 6.65 41.48
N ILE A 44 -17.53 6.79 40.74
CA ILE A 44 -18.66 5.86 40.77
C ILE A 44 -18.61 4.93 39.53
N PRO A 45 -18.53 3.60 39.71
CA PRO A 45 -18.57 2.67 38.59
C PRO A 45 -19.95 2.68 37.92
N LYS A 46 -19.96 2.84 36.60
CA LYS A 46 -21.15 2.71 35.76
C LYS A 46 -21.09 1.36 35.06
N ASN A 47 -22.08 0.51 35.31
CA ASN A 47 -22.21 -0.81 34.69
C ASN A 47 -23.21 -0.76 33.53
N LEU A 48 -23.03 -1.63 32.54
CA LEU A 48 -23.99 -1.86 31.46
C LEU A 48 -24.63 -3.23 31.64
N THR A 49 -25.96 -3.27 31.62
CA THR A 49 -26.73 -4.50 31.44
C THR A 49 -27.79 -4.23 30.38
N LEU A 50 -27.72 -4.95 29.27
CA LEU A 50 -28.62 -4.76 28.13
C LEU A 50 -28.99 -6.12 27.55
N GLU A 51 -30.28 -6.43 27.49
CA GLU A 51 -30.76 -7.60 26.75
C GLU A 51 -30.97 -7.23 25.28
N ILE A 52 -30.51 -8.10 24.37
CA ILE A 52 -30.66 -7.96 22.93
C ILE A 52 -31.25 -9.26 22.39
N THR A 53 -32.26 -9.16 21.53
CA THR A 53 -32.83 -10.33 20.85
C THR A 53 -32.12 -10.60 19.53
N LYS A 54 -32.30 -11.81 18.99
CA LYS A 54 -31.82 -12.15 17.64
C LYS A 54 -32.47 -11.26 16.59
N GLU A 55 -33.75 -10.92 16.76
CA GLU A 55 -34.48 -10.07 15.84
C GLU A 55 -33.91 -8.65 15.80
N ASP A 56 -33.59 -8.06 16.96
CA ASP A 56 -32.92 -6.76 17.05
C ASP A 56 -31.58 -6.78 16.30
N PHE A 57 -30.75 -7.81 16.56
CA PHE A 57 -29.46 -7.97 15.90
C PHE A 57 -29.61 -8.15 14.38
N GLU A 58 -30.53 -9.01 13.93
CA GLU A 58 -30.81 -9.21 12.50
C GLU A 58 -31.33 -7.94 11.83
N GLY A 59 -32.11 -7.12 12.55
CA GLY A 59 -32.52 -5.78 12.13
C GLY A 59 -31.33 -4.86 11.88
N LEU A 60 -30.38 -4.81 12.81
CA LEU A 60 -29.16 -3.98 12.71
C LEU A 60 -28.27 -4.38 11.54
N ILE A 61 -28.20 -5.68 11.19
CA ILE A 61 -27.31 -6.16 10.12
C ILE A 61 -27.97 -6.28 8.74
N ARG A 62 -29.29 -6.08 8.65
CA ARG A 62 -30.05 -6.27 7.41
C ARG A 62 -29.47 -5.55 6.19
N PRO A 63 -29.04 -4.27 6.26
CA PRO A 63 -28.44 -3.59 5.10
C PRO A 63 -27.18 -4.27 4.58
N PHE A 64 -26.37 -4.86 5.47
CA PHE A 64 -25.15 -5.58 5.07
C PHE A 64 -25.44 -6.95 4.44
N ILE A 65 -26.50 -7.62 4.91
CA ILE A 65 -26.98 -8.87 4.31
C ILE A 65 -27.55 -8.61 2.91
N GLU A 66 -28.26 -7.51 2.74
CA GLU A 66 -28.81 -7.10 1.45
C GLU A 66 -27.72 -6.78 0.44
N LYS A 67 -26.71 -6.00 0.83
CA LYS A 67 -25.51 -5.77 0.01
C LYS A 67 -24.81 -7.09 -0.36
N SER A 68 -24.78 -8.06 0.55
CA SER A 68 -24.21 -9.38 0.25
C SER A 68 -25.02 -10.14 -0.81
N ARG A 69 -26.35 -10.01 -0.81
CA ARG A 69 -27.25 -10.59 -1.81
C ARG A 69 -27.01 -9.99 -3.20
N GLU A 70 -26.83 -8.68 -3.29
CA GLU A 70 -26.50 -7.98 -4.54
C GLU A 70 -25.17 -8.46 -5.12
N ILE A 71 -24.12 -8.59 -4.29
CA ILE A 71 -22.82 -9.10 -4.72
C ILE A 71 -22.92 -10.54 -5.25
N VAL A 72 -23.74 -11.38 -4.63
CA VAL A 72 -24.01 -12.75 -5.12
C VAL A 72 -24.67 -12.72 -6.50
N ALA A 73 -25.67 -11.86 -6.71
CA ALA A 73 -26.33 -11.72 -8.00
C ALA A 73 -25.36 -11.26 -9.11
N GLN A 74 -24.53 -10.25 -8.82
CA GLN A 74 -23.49 -9.78 -9.74
C GLN A 74 -22.46 -10.87 -10.08
N ALA A 75 -22.09 -11.71 -9.10
CA ALA A 75 -21.17 -12.82 -9.35
C ALA A 75 -21.76 -13.89 -10.28
N LEU A 76 -23.05 -14.19 -10.13
CA LEU A 76 -23.78 -15.12 -11.02
C LEU A 76 -23.89 -14.55 -12.43
N GLU A 77 -24.23 -13.27 -12.55
CA GLU A 77 -24.31 -12.56 -13.82
C GLU A 77 -22.97 -12.59 -14.56
N ARG A 78 -21.87 -12.23 -13.88
CA ARG A 78 -20.51 -12.29 -14.45
C ARG A 78 -20.09 -13.69 -14.88
N ALA A 79 -20.56 -14.72 -14.18
CA ALA A 79 -20.32 -16.11 -14.55
C ALA A 79 -21.21 -16.60 -15.70
N GLY A 80 -22.23 -15.82 -16.10
CA GLY A 80 -23.26 -16.24 -17.03
C GLY A 80 -24.04 -17.46 -16.53
N LYS A 81 -24.29 -17.53 -15.21
CA LYS A 81 -24.95 -18.66 -14.56
C LYS A 81 -26.24 -18.24 -13.88
N ALA A 82 -27.27 -19.05 -14.04
CA ALA A 82 -28.47 -18.96 -13.21
C ALA A 82 -28.21 -19.61 -11.84
N PRO A 83 -28.96 -19.24 -10.78
CA PRO A 83 -28.92 -19.93 -9.49
C PRO A 83 -29.01 -21.46 -9.59
N ASP A 84 -29.84 -21.98 -10.51
CA ASP A 84 -30.06 -23.41 -10.70
C ASP A 84 -28.87 -24.14 -11.32
N ASP A 85 -28.01 -23.44 -12.06
CA ASP A 85 -26.78 -24.01 -12.63
C ASP A 85 -25.74 -24.33 -11.54
N ILE A 86 -25.88 -23.77 -10.35
CA ILE A 86 -24.92 -23.95 -9.25
C ILE A 86 -25.16 -25.31 -8.59
N SER A 87 -24.20 -26.22 -8.71
CA SER A 87 -24.36 -27.57 -8.17
C SER A 87 -24.37 -27.61 -6.63
N LYS A 88 -23.48 -26.86 -5.98
CA LYS A 88 -23.35 -26.80 -4.51
C LYS A 88 -22.94 -25.41 -4.06
N VAL A 89 -23.45 -24.99 -2.90
CA VAL A 89 -23.04 -23.75 -2.24
C VAL A 89 -22.28 -24.11 -0.97
N ILE A 90 -21.08 -23.56 -0.78
CA ILE A 90 -20.24 -23.82 0.40
C ILE A 90 -20.07 -22.50 1.15
N LEU A 91 -20.39 -22.50 2.44
CA LEU A 91 -20.21 -21.32 3.30
C LEU A 91 -18.86 -21.40 4.01
N VAL A 92 -18.07 -20.32 3.89
CA VAL A 92 -16.74 -20.19 4.48
C VAL A 92 -16.67 -18.91 5.30
N GLY A 93 -16.03 -18.95 6.47
CA GLY A 93 -15.87 -17.82 7.38
C GLY A 93 -16.90 -17.77 8.51
N GLY A 94 -16.48 -17.27 9.68
CA GLY A 94 -17.27 -17.35 10.92
C GLY A 94 -18.61 -16.62 10.88
N SER A 95 -18.72 -15.50 10.17
CA SER A 95 -19.97 -14.75 10.04
C SER A 95 -21.05 -15.51 9.27
N THR A 96 -20.70 -16.53 8.48
CA THR A 96 -21.69 -17.39 7.80
C THR A 96 -22.47 -18.28 8.76
N LEU A 97 -22.05 -18.37 10.04
CA LEU A 97 -22.79 -19.06 11.09
C LEU A 97 -24.06 -18.32 11.52
N ILE A 98 -24.15 -17.02 11.22
CA ILE A 98 -25.35 -16.22 11.49
C ILE A 98 -26.55 -16.82 10.71
N PRO A 99 -27.66 -17.18 11.38
CA PRO A 99 -28.82 -17.81 10.73
C PRO A 99 -29.38 -17.01 9.54
N MET A 100 -29.43 -15.68 9.65
CA MET A 100 -29.88 -14.79 8.57
C MET A 100 -29.05 -14.92 7.29
N VAL A 101 -27.73 -15.12 7.39
CA VAL A 101 -26.86 -15.32 6.22
C VAL A 101 -27.24 -16.61 5.49
N LYS A 102 -27.45 -17.70 6.24
CA LYS A 102 -27.85 -18.99 5.66
C LYS A 102 -29.19 -18.89 4.96
N ARG A 103 -30.17 -18.22 5.58
CA ARG A 103 -31.50 -17.99 4.97
C ARG A 103 -31.41 -17.15 3.71
N MET A 104 -30.61 -16.08 3.71
CA MET A 104 -30.39 -15.25 2.52
C MET A 104 -29.80 -16.08 1.38
N VAL A 105 -28.76 -16.87 1.66
CA VAL A 105 -28.12 -17.71 0.64
C VAL A 105 -29.05 -18.79 0.11
N ALA A 106 -29.79 -19.46 1.01
CA ALA A 106 -30.78 -20.46 0.63
C ALA A 106 -31.90 -19.88 -0.25
N GLY A 107 -32.38 -18.67 0.07
CA GLY A 107 -33.40 -17.96 -0.70
C GLY A 107 -32.90 -17.31 -2.00
N THR A 108 -31.57 -17.17 -2.18
CA THR A 108 -30.99 -16.50 -3.36
C THR A 108 -30.40 -17.49 -4.35
N ILE A 109 -29.74 -18.55 -3.87
CA ILE A 109 -29.09 -19.56 -4.70
C ILE A 109 -29.71 -20.93 -4.46
N LYS A 110 -29.38 -21.55 -3.31
CA LYS A 110 -29.89 -22.83 -2.82
C LYS A 110 -29.34 -23.15 -1.45
N GLU A 111 -29.85 -24.22 -0.86
CA GLU A 111 -29.42 -24.73 0.43
C GLU A 111 -27.90 -24.97 0.50
N PRO A 112 -27.19 -24.37 1.47
CA PRO A 112 -25.77 -24.58 1.66
C PRO A 112 -25.43 -26.03 2.00
N TYR A 113 -24.41 -26.56 1.31
CA TYR A 113 -23.87 -27.88 1.55
C TYR A 113 -23.01 -27.91 2.82
N ARG A 114 -23.31 -28.84 3.73
CA ARG A 114 -22.58 -29.04 4.99
C ARG A 114 -21.56 -30.17 4.86
N ALA A 115 -20.33 -29.86 4.46
CA ALA A 115 -19.26 -30.87 4.46
C ALA A 115 -17.91 -30.38 4.99
N THR A 116 -17.74 -29.08 5.19
CA THR A 116 -16.46 -28.52 5.62
C THR A 116 -16.65 -27.59 6.81
N ASP A 117 -15.65 -27.59 7.70
CA ASP A 117 -15.56 -26.60 8.77
C ASP A 117 -15.30 -25.22 8.14
N PRO A 118 -16.24 -24.26 8.23
CA PRO A 118 -16.09 -22.94 7.61
C PRO A 118 -14.87 -22.16 8.12
N ALA A 119 -14.37 -22.48 9.32
CA ALA A 119 -13.21 -21.81 9.90
C ALA A 119 -11.87 -22.34 9.37
N LYS A 120 -11.82 -23.61 8.94
CA LYS A 120 -10.56 -24.28 8.55
C LYS A 120 -10.38 -24.44 7.05
N SER A 121 -11.46 -24.32 6.28
CA SER A 121 -11.48 -24.60 4.83
C SER A 121 -10.37 -23.85 4.06
N VAL A 122 -10.14 -22.57 4.37
CA VAL A 122 -9.12 -21.74 3.71
C VAL A 122 -7.71 -22.24 4.02
N ALA A 123 -7.38 -22.46 5.30
CA ALA A 123 -6.06 -22.91 5.72
C ALA A 123 -5.72 -24.32 5.19
N MET A 124 -6.71 -25.22 5.22
CA MET A 124 -6.57 -26.56 4.64
C MET A 124 -6.33 -26.51 3.13
N GLY A 125 -7.10 -25.69 2.40
CA GLY A 125 -6.92 -25.49 0.96
C GLY A 125 -5.53 -24.94 0.62
N ALA A 126 -5.03 -23.99 1.41
CA ALA A 126 -3.69 -23.42 1.23
C ALA A 126 -2.59 -24.47 1.46
N ALA A 127 -2.71 -25.30 2.50
CA ALA A 127 -1.75 -26.36 2.79
C ALA A 127 -1.74 -27.43 1.68
N ILE A 128 -2.92 -27.85 1.22
CA ILE A 128 -3.08 -28.80 0.10
C ILE A 128 -2.46 -28.20 -1.17
N TYR A 129 -2.75 -26.95 -1.48
CA TYR A 129 -2.19 -26.27 -2.65
C TYR A 129 -0.65 -26.23 -2.58
N ASN A 130 -0.08 -25.83 -1.45
CA ASN A 130 1.36 -25.80 -1.27
C ASN A 130 1.98 -27.19 -1.46
N TYR A 131 1.41 -28.24 -0.86
CA TYR A 131 1.88 -29.61 -1.05
C TYR A 131 1.83 -30.03 -2.52
N LEU A 132 0.71 -29.79 -3.21
CA LEU A 132 0.51 -30.15 -4.61
C LEU A 132 1.47 -29.42 -5.56
N MET A 133 1.90 -28.20 -5.24
CA MET A 133 2.87 -27.45 -6.05
C MET A 133 4.28 -28.07 -6.03
N HIS A 134 4.62 -28.86 -5.00
CA HIS A 134 5.94 -29.47 -4.86
C HIS A 134 5.99 -30.93 -5.31
N LEU A 135 4.86 -31.50 -5.76
CA LEU A 135 4.82 -32.87 -6.25
C LEU A 135 5.32 -32.95 -7.70
N PRO A 136 6.27 -33.85 -8.00
CA PRO A 136 6.62 -34.17 -9.39
C PRO A 136 5.35 -34.64 -10.13
N ASN A 137 5.03 -34.00 -11.27
CA ASN A 137 3.86 -34.30 -12.11
C ASN A 137 2.49 -33.86 -11.59
N SER A 138 2.42 -32.94 -10.62
CA SER A 138 1.14 -32.33 -10.25
C SER A 138 0.51 -31.58 -11.43
N LYS A 139 -0.75 -31.87 -11.74
CA LYS A 139 -1.54 -31.19 -12.78
C LYS A 139 -2.50 -30.14 -12.23
N VAL A 140 -2.34 -29.75 -10.96
CA VAL A 140 -3.24 -28.82 -10.30
C VAL A 140 -2.98 -27.42 -10.83
N LYS A 141 -3.85 -26.97 -11.73
CA LYS A 141 -3.91 -25.58 -12.20
C LYS A 141 -4.98 -24.86 -11.38
N VAL A 142 -4.56 -23.90 -10.55
CA VAL A 142 -5.51 -22.98 -9.93
C VAL A 142 -5.77 -21.88 -10.94
N GLY A 143 -6.95 -21.91 -11.56
CA GLY A 143 -7.39 -20.83 -12.43
C GLY A 143 -7.48 -19.54 -11.62
N GLN A 144 -6.63 -18.58 -11.95
CA GLN A 144 -6.73 -17.24 -11.41
C GLN A 144 -7.59 -16.40 -12.36
N ILE A 145 -8.26 -15.38 -11.83
CA ILE A 145 -8.99 -14.41 -12.63
C ILE A 145 -8.51 -13.00 -12.31
N THR A 146 -8.59 -12.09 -13.27
CA THR A 146 -8.34 -10.66 -13.04
C THR A 146 -9.38 -10.09 -12.07
N ARG A 147 -8.94 -9.22 -11.15
CA ARG A 147 -9.82 -8.51 -10.21
C ARG A 147 -10.10 -7.06 -10.61
N GLN A 148 -9.40 -6.59 -11.65
CA GLN A 148 -9.41 -5.23 -12.14
C GLN A 148 -9.49 -5.29 -13.66
N ILE A 149 -9.89 -4.17 -14.25
CA ILE A 149 -9.85 -3.94 -15.69
C ILE A 149 -8.45 -3.44 -16.03
N PHE A 150 -7.87 -3.96 -17.11
CA PHE A 150 -6.62 -3.46 -17.67
C PHE A 150 -6.87 -2.87 -19.04
N GLY A 151 -6.26 -1.74 -19.33
CA GLY A 151 -6.47 -1.08 -20.60
C GLY A 151 -5.43 0.00 -20.90
N THR A 152 -5.61 0.64 -22.03
CA THR A 152 -4.74 1.72 -22.51
C THR A 152 -5.52 3.03 -22.61
N GLU A 153 -4.82 4.15 -22.54
CA GLU A 153 -5.38 5.43 -22.98
C GLU A 153 -5.15 5.60 -24.48
N ALA A 154 -6.17 6.06 -25.21
CA ALA A 154 -6.07 6.33 -26.63
C ALA A 154 -6.87 7.59 -27.01
N ILE A 155 -6.42 8.28 -28.06
CA ILE A 155 -7.15 9.41 -28.65
C ILE A 155 -8.33 8.83 -29.44
N VAL A 156 -9.55 9.21 -29.06
CA VAL A 156 -10.79 8.77 -29.72
C VAL A 156 -11.37 9.82 -30.65
N ASN A 157 -10.96 11.08 -30.50
CA ASN A 157 -11.37 12.18 -31.36
C ASN A 157 -10.15 13.02 -31.75
N LEU A 158 -9.79 12.96 -33.03
CA LEU A 158 -8.62 13.66 -33.57
C LEU A 158 -8.79 15.19 -33.60
N ALA A 159 -10.02 15.70 -33.73
CA ALA A 159 -10.27 17.13 -33.80
C ALA A 159 -10.18 17.82 -32.42
N THR A 160 -10.62 17.13 -31.38
CA THR A 160 -10.59 17.64 -29.99
C THR A 160 -9.41 17.12 -29.17
N MET A 161 -8.64 16.18 -29.73
CA MET A 161 -7.60 15.42 -29.03
C MET A 161 -8.12 14.73 -27.75
N GLU A 162 -9.42 14.40 -27.72
CA GLU A 162 -10.04 13.74 -26.59
C GLU A 162 -9.44 12.34 -26.41
N LYS A 163 -8.97 12.08 -25.19
CA LYS A 163 -8.45 10.78 -24.79
C LYS A 163 -9.46 10.03 -23.94
N ARG A 164 -9.56 8.72 -24.15
CA ARG A 164 -10.36 7.83 -23.32
C ARG A 164 -9.57 6.58 -22.97
N LEU A 165 -9.92 6.00 -21.83
CA LEU A 165 -9.49 4.65 -21.48
C LEU A 165 -10.26 3.65 -22.33
N ILE A 166 -9.51 2.76 -22.96
CA ILE A 166 -10.03 1.63 -23.70
C ILE A 166 -9.80 0.39 -22.82
N PRO A 167 -10.86 -0.24 -22.28
CA PRO A 167 -10.73 -1.49 -21.54
C PRO A 167 -10.30 -2.59 -22.50
N ILE A 168 -9.21 -3.28 -22.19
CA ILE A 168 -8.67 -4.36 -23.02
C ILE A 168 -8.92 -5.71 -22.36
N ILE A 169 -8.43 -5.90 -21.13
CA ILE A 169 -8.63 -7.14 -20.35
C ILE A 169 -9.67 -6.84 -19.27
N PRO A 170 -10.91 -7.36 -19.40
CA PRO A 170 -11.97 -7.14 -18.42
C PRO A 170 -11.64 -7.76 -17.06
N MET A 171 -12.31 -7.27 -16.01
CA MET A 171 -12.36 -7.97 -14.73
C MET A 171 -13.01 -9.35 -14.89
N GLY A 172 -12.51 -10.36 -14.18
CA GLY A 172 -12.99 -11.74 -14.25
C GLY A 172 -12.36 -12.58 -15.37
N THR A 173 -11.44 -12.03 -16.15
CA THR A 173 -10.73 -12.76 -17.21
C THR A 173 -9.80 -13.81 -16.61
N THR A 174 -9.82 -15.03 -17.14
CA THR A 174 -8.94 -16.12 -16.67
C THR A 174 -7.47 -15.79 -16.92
N ILE A 175 -6.58 -16.21 -16.03
CA ILE A 175 -5.13 -16.04 -16.13
C ILE A 175 -4.49 -17.45 -16.24
N PRO A 176 -3.56 -17.67 -17.18
CA PRO A 176 -3.00 -16.69 -18.11
C PRO A 176 -3.97 -16.30 -19.24
N THR A 177 -3.79 -15.10 -19.79
CA THR A 177 -4.57 -14.58 -20.93
C THR A 177 -3.72 -13.75 -21.88
N GLU A 178 -4.11 -13.73 -23.16
CA GLU A 178 -3.55 -12.86 -24.20
C GLU A 178 -4.72 -12.27 -25.02
N ILE A 179 -4.73 -10.95 -25.18
CA ILE A 179 -5.65 -10.22 -26.04
C ILE A 179 -4.83 -9.45 -27.07
N LYS A 180 -5.20 -9.62 -28.34
CA LYS A 180 -4.62 -8.92 -29.49
C LYS A 180 -5.62 -7.88 -30.00
N ASP A 181 -5.15 -6.66 -30.20
CA ASP A 181 -5.92 -5.55 -30.78
C ASP A 181 -5.14 -4.88 -31.90
N ASP A 182 -5.75 -4.80 -33.08
CA ASP A 182 -5.20 -4.25 -34.32
C ASP A 182 -5.90 -2.94 -34.75
N LYS A 183 -6.73 -2.36 -33.88
CA LYS A 183 -7.51 -1.13 -34.19
C LYS A 183 -6.71 0.16 -34.00
N PHE A 184 -5.53 0.09 -33.39
CA PHE A 184 -4.74 1.26 -33.05
C PHE A 184 -3.93 1.79 -34.24
N LYS A 185 -3.85 3.12 -34.37
CA LYS A 185 -3.05 3.80 -35.39
C LYS A 185 -2.24 4.93 -34.77
N ALA A 186 -1.04 5.14 -35.30
CA ALA A 186 -0.23 6.31 -34.97
C ALA A 186 -0.89 7.59 -35.48
N LEU A 187 -0.68 8.71 -34.79
CA LEU A 187 -1.10 10.02 -35.27
C LEU A 187 -0.31 10.40 -36.53
N GLU A 188 -0.94 11.08 -37.49
CA GLU A 188 -0.24 11.64 -38.63
C GLU A 188 0.84 12.64 -38.19
N GLY A 189 2.01 12.58 -38.81
CA GLY A 189 3.19 13.38 -38.47
C GLY A 189 4.02 12.84 -37.30
N SER A 190 3.58 11.79 -36.60
CA SER A 190 4.36 11.21 -35.50
C SER A 190 5.38 10.18 -35.99
N SER A 191 6.61 10.25 -35.48
CA SER A 191 7.68 9.28 -35.72
C SER A 191 7.80 8.23 -34.61
N ALA A 192 6.97 8.32 -33.56
CA ALA A 192 6.91 7.37 -32.45
C ALA A 192 5.48 7.21 -31.92
N VAL A 193 5.18 6.07 -31.29
CA VAL A 193 3.93 5.84 -30.55
C VAL A 193 4.27 5.43 -29.12
N ARG A 194 3.58 6.06 -28.17
CA ARG A 194 3.59 5.71 -26.75
C ARG A 194 2.28 5.00 -26.39
N VAL A 195 2.39 3.85 -25.71
CA VAL A 195 1.27 3.07 -25.19
C VAL A 195 1.34 3.09 -23.67
N ASP A 196 0.37 3.75 -23.04
CA ASP A 196 0.27 3.86 -21.58
C ASP A 196 -0.75 2.87 -21.05
N VAL A 197 -0.33 1.99 -20.13
CA VAL A 197 -1.17 0.93 -19.58
C VAL A 197 -1.65 1.33 -18.17
N PHE A 198 -2.93 1.13 -17.93
CA PHE A 198 -3.61 1.42 -16.67
C PHE A 198 -4.38 0.22 -16.14
N GLN A 199 -4.61 0.20 -14.82
CA GLN A 199 -5.56 -0.68 -14.15
C GLN A 199 -6.56 0.11 -13.32
N TRP A 200 -7.81 -0.33 -13.26
CA TRP A 200 -8.86 0.31 -12.44
C TRP A 200 -9.95 -0.68 -12.04
N GLU A 201 -10.76 -0.30 -11.05
CA GLU A 201 -11.98 -1.02 -10.68
C GLU A 201 -13.14 -0.60 -11.58
N GLU A 202 -14.07 -1.52 -11.83
CA GLU A 202 -15.26 -1.24 -12.66
C GLU A 202 -16.05 -0.05 -12.11
N GLY A 203 -16.27 0.99 -12.93
CA GLY A 203 -16.95 2.23 -12.54
C GLY A 203 -16.05 3.27 -11.84
N CYS A 204 -14.76 3.00 -11.69
CA CYS A 204 -13.78 3.89 -11.05
C CYS A 204 -12.66 4.31 -12.02
N GLU A 205 -12.99 4.60 -13.29
CA GLU A 205 -12.03 4.99 -14.34
C GLU A 205 -11.18 6.23 -13.99
N THR A 206 -11.75 7.14 -13.20
CA THR A 206 -11.07 8.36 -12.72
C THR A 206 -9.99 8.08 -11.69
N GLU A 207 -10.08 6.95 -10.97
CA GLU A 207 -9.14 6.51 -9.93
C GLU A 207 -8.14 5.47 -10.46
N ARG A 208 -7.97 5.41 -11.79
CA ARG A 208 -7.04 4.48 -12.44
C ARG A 208 -5.63 4.60 -11.89
N LYS A 209 -4.96 3.46 -11.81
CA LYS A 209 -3.53 3.36 -11.49
C LYS A 209 -2.75 3.12 -12.78
N PHE A 210 -1.72 3.93 -12.99
CA PHE A 210 -0.75 3.73 -14.06
C PHE A 210 0.16 2.53 -13.74
N ILE A 211 0.35 1.64 -14.72
CA ILE A 211 1.18 0.43 -14.59
C ILE A 211 2.52 0.63 -15.28
N GLY A 212 2.52 1.24 -16.46
CA GLY A 212 3.73 1.46 -17.23
C GLY A 212 3.46 1.97 -18.64
N SER A 213 4.54 2.33 -19.33
CA SER A 213 4.51 2.84 -20.70
C SER A 213 5.47 2.05 -21.58
N LEU A 214 5.13 1.99 -22.86
CA LEU A 214 5.99 1.47 -23.91
C LEU A 214 6.09 2.51 -25.02
N VAL A 215 7.27 2.70 -25.61
CA VAL A 215 7.45 3.60 -26.76
C VAL A 215 8.04 2.82 -27.93
N LEU A 216 7.36 2.85 -29.07
CA LEU A 216 7.86 2.35 -30.35
C LEU A 216 8.30 3.54 -31.21
N GLU A 217 9.61 3.63 -31.48
CA GLU A 217 10.21 4.73 -32.26
C GLU A 217 10.52 4.33 -33.71
N GLY A 218 10.65 5.34 -34.56
CA GLY A 218 11.01 5.19 -35.97
C GLY A 218 9.92 4.49 -36.78
N ILE A 219 8.66 4.81 -36.49
CA ILE A 219 7.49 4.39 -37.26
C ILE A 219 7.18 5.38 -38.37
N GLU A 220 6.50 4.92 -39.41
CA GLU A 220 5.95 5.81 -40.43
C GLU A 220 4.73 6.58 -39.92
N THR A 221 4.47 7.75 -40.49
CA THR A 221 3.28 8.54 -40.19
C THR A 221 2.00 7.73 -40.43
N GLY A 222 1.06 7.75 -39.48
CA GLY A 222 -0.20 7.02 -39.63
C GLY A 222 -0.08 5.48 -39.60
N ALA A 223 1.05 4.93 -39.14
CA ALA A 223 1.28 3.48 -39.08
C ALA A 223 0.16 2.75 -38.31
N SER A 224 -0.27 1.61 -38.85
CA SER A 224 -1.21 0.71 -38.17
C SER A 224 -0.47 -0.21 -37.21
N LEU A 225 -1.00 -0.36 -36.00
CA LEU A 225 -0.33 -1.02 -34.90
C LEU A 225 -1.11 -2.27 -34.49
N GLU A 226 -0.37 -3.35 -34.28
CA GLU A 226 -0.84 -4.53 -33.58
C GLU A 226 -0.30 -4.47 -32.15
N ILE A 227 -1.21 -4.35 -31.18
CA ILE A 227 -0.86 -4.37 -29.76
C ILE A 227 -1.39 -5.65 -29.14
N LYS A 228 -0.51 -6.36 -28.42
CA LYS A 228 -0.87 -7.53 -27.63
C LYS A 228 -0.69 -7.21 -26.16
N TYR A 229 -1.69 -7.58 -25.38
CA TYR A 229 -1.75 -7.42 -23.95
C TYR A 229 -1.91 -8.80 -23.33
N SER A 230 -1.00 -9.19 -22.46
CA SER A 230 -1.04 -10.50 -21.83
C SER A 230 -0.84 -10.40 -20.33
N ILE A 231 -1.40 -11.37 -19.61
CA ILE A 231 -1.13 -11.61 -18.21
C ILE A 231 -0.72 -13.06 -18.06
N ASN A 232 0.49 -13.30 -17.57
CA ASN A 232 1.04 -14.66 -17.42
C ASN A 232 0.71 -15.28 -16.05
N GLU A 233 1.15 -16.53 -15.84
CA GLU A 233 0.89 -17.31 -14.62
C GLU A 233 1.47 -16.65 -13.35
N ASP A 234 2.52 -15.83 -13.50
CA ASP A 234 3.15 -15.05 -12.41
C ASP A 234 2.43 -13.72 -12.12
N ASN A 235 1.28 -13.46 -12.75
CA ASN A 235 0.58 -12.17 -12.71
C ASN A 235 1.45 -11.00 -13.19
N LEU A 236 2.40 -11.21 -14.10
CA LEU A 236 3.04 -10.10 -14.81
C LEU A 236 2.17 -9.67 -15.99
N PHE A 237 2.07 -8.36 -16.20
CA PHE A 237 1.41 -7.81 -17.38
C PHE A 237 2.46 -7.59 -18.46
N GLU A 238 2.25 -8.10 -19.67
CA GLU A 238 3.16 -7.85 -20.79
C GLU A 238 2.41 -7.12 -21.89
N VAL A 239 3.02 -6.05 -22.40
CA VAL A 239 2.55 -5.33 -23.57
C VAL A 239 3.56 -5.47 -24.68
N PHE A 240 3.08 -5.82 -25.87
CA PHE A 240 3.87 -5.94 -27.09
C PHE A 240 3.22 -5.08 -28.17
N VAL A 241 4.00 -4.23 -28.83
CA VAL A 241 3.52 -3.36 -29.91
C VAL A 241 4.32 -3.67 -31.16
N LYS A 242 3.62 -3.86 -32.27
CA LYS A 242 4.18 -4.10 -33.59
C LYS A 242 3.63 -3.11 -34.60
N ASP A 243 4.51 -2.44 -35.34
CA ASP A 243 4.13 -1.77 -36.57
C ASP A 243 3.89 -2.83 -37.65
N GLN A 244 2.67 -2.87 -38.17
CA GLN A 244 2.25 -3.88 -39.14
C GLN A 244 2.97 -3.75 -40.49
N LYS A 245 3.43 -2.55 -40.86
CA LYS A 245 4.07 -2.29 -42.15
C LYS A 245 5.57 -2.54 -42.11
N THR A 246 6.26 -1.95 -41.13
CA THR A 246 7.73 -2.09 -41.02
C THR A 246 8.15 -3.37 -40.31
N GLY A 247 7.23 -4.01 -39.57
CA GLY A 247 7.52 -5.19 -38.76
C GLY A 247 8.33 -4.89 -37.51
N LYS A 248 8.63 -3.62 -37.20
CA LYS A 248 9.30 -3.22 -35.96
C LYS A 248 8.45 -3.58 -34.76
N VAL A 249 9.10 -4.06 -33.71
CA VAL A 249 8.46 -4.54 -32.49
C VAL A 249 9.16 -3.97 -31.26
N VAL A 250 8.39 -3.78 -30.20
CA VAL A 250 8.89 -3.47 -28.87
C VAL A 250 7.95 -4.09 -27.84
N SER A 251 8.49 -4.53 -26.70
CA SER A 251 7.71 -5.13 -25.62
C SER A 251 8.24 -4.74 -24.26
N ALA A 252 7.36 -4.68 -23.26
CA ALA A 252 7.72 -4.51 -21.87
C ALA A 252 6.93 -5.47 -20.98
N GLN A 253 7.63 -6.04 -20.00
CA GLN A 253 7.00 -6.68 -18.85
C GLN A 253 6.82 -5.63 -17.75
N LEU A 254 5.59 -5.49 -17.30
CA LEU A 254 5.15 -4.52 -16.31
C LEU A 254 4.69 -5.29 -15.06
N ASP A 255 5.35 -5.04 -13.92
CA ASP A 255 4.98 -5.68 -12.66
C ASP A 255 3.71 -5.04 -12.10
N ARG A 256 2.66 -5.85 -11.92
CA ARG A 256 1.37 -5.42 -11.37
C ARG A 256 1.44 -5.07 -9.88
N SER A 257 2.46 -5.57 -9.18
CA SER A 257 2.64 -5.45 -7.73
C SER A 257 3.64 -4.36 -7.31
N LYS A 258 4.40 -3.77 -8.24
CA LYS A 258 5.44 -2.78 -7.93
C LYS A 258 5.62 -1.72 -9.02
N SER A 259 5.75 -0.46 -8.58
CA SER A 259 6.76 0.42 -9.15
C SER A 259 8.13 -0.28 -9.08
N LEU A 260 8.82 -0.39 -10.22
CA LEU A 260 10.17 -0.93 -10.50
C LEU A 260 10.33 -2.48 -10.57
N PRO A 261 11.35 -2.98 -11.35
CA PRO A 261 11.39 -4.29 -12.00
C PRO A 261 11.68 -5.48 -11.07
N LYS A 262 11.42 -6.69 -11.57
CA LYS A 262 11.80 -7.96 -10.94
C LYS A 262 13.32 -8.12 -10.85
N LEU A 263 13.74 -8.68 -9.72
CA LEU A 263 15.10 -9.11 -9.38
C LEU A 263 15.66 -10.13 -10.38
N PRO A 264 16.97 -10.09 -10.68
CA PRO A 264 17.65 -11.19 -11.34
C PRO A 264 17.76 -12.42 -10.42
N ASP A 265 18.00 -13.55 -11.08
CA ASP A 265 18.02 -14.91 -10.56
C ASP A 265 18.86 -15.10 -9.27
N ARG A 266 18.40 -15.98 -8.39
CA ARG A 266 19.01 -16.26 -7.08
C ARG A 266 20.25 -17.14 -7.26
N GLY A 267 21.42 -16.52 -7.23
CA GLY A 267 22.68 -17.26 -7.34
C GLY A 267 23.94 -16.50 -6.92
N ALA A 268 23.99 -15.91 -5.72
CA ALA A 268 25.26 -15.69 -4.99
C ALA A 268 24.96 -15.29 -3.54
N LYS A 269 25.66 -15.90 -2.58
CA LYS A 269 25.76 -15.39 -1.21
C LYS A 269 26.67 -14.16 -1.25
N THR A 270 26.13 -12.96 -1.19
CA THR A 270 26.92 -11.74 -0.94
C THR A 270 26.93 -11.42 0.54
N GLU A 271 28.12 -11.19 1.08
CA GLU A 271 28.37 -10.84 2.48
C GLU A 271 27.71 -9.50 2.83
N THR A 272 27.15 -9.42 4.04
CA THR A 272 26.35 -8.30 4.55
C THR A 272 27.12 -6.97 4.52
N LYS A 273 26.64 -6.00 3.73
CA LYS A 273 27.09 -4.60 3.77
C LYS A 273 26.27 -3.83 4.81
N GLY A 274 26.91 -3.19 5.79
CA GLY A 274 26.24 -2.37 6.81
C GLY A 274 25.58 -1.08 6.27
N MET A 275 25.06 -0.22 7.14
CA MET A 275 24.18 0.89 6.75
C MET A 275 24.41 2.20 7.51
N ASN A 276 24.32 3.34 6.82
CA ASN A 276 24.23 4.66 7.43
C ASN A 276 22.81 5.20 7.24
N ILE A 277 22.08 5.44 8.33
CA ILE A 277 20.68 5.87 8.28
C ILE A 277 20.53 7.21 9.00
N VAL A 278 19.91 8.19 8.35
CA VAL A 278 19.55 9.49 8.96
C VAL A 278 18.04 9.62 9.04
N PHE A 279 17.54 9.76 10.27
CA PHE A 279 16.15 10.17 10.49
C PHE A 279 16.04 11.68 10.39
N ILE A 280 15.14 12.18 9.56
CA ILE A 280 14.91 13.59 9.32
C ILE A 280 13.45 13.85 9.71
N ILE A 281 13.24 14.44 10.88
CA ILE A 281 11.95 14.48 11.56
C ILE A 281 11.52 15.94 11.70
N ASP A 282 10.30 16.19 11.26
CA ASP A 282 9.59 17.43 11.51
C ASP A 282 9.21 17.55 12.99
N THR A 283 9.56 18.69 13.59
CA THR A 283 9.41 18.97 15.02
C THR A 283 8.38 20.03 15.36
N THR A 284 7.65 20.54 14.36
CA THR A 284 6.64 21.58 14.52
C THR A 284 5.46 21.11 15.37
N SER A 285 4.65 22.07 15.80
CA SER A 285 3.47 21.81 16.62
C SER A 285 2.38 20.99 15.90
N SER A 286 2.32 21.03 14.56
CA SER A 286 1.41 20.19 13.76
C SER A 286 1.72 18.70 13.92
N MET A 287 2.99 18.37 14.18
CA MET A 287 3.46 17.02 14.45
C MET A 287 3.19 16.52 15.88
N ASP A 288 2.62 17.32 16.78
CA ASP A 288 2.50 16.98 18.21
C ASP A 288 1.73 15.67 18.47
N LEU A 289 0.72 15.37 17.64
CA LEU A 289 -0.04 14.12 17.73
C LEU A 289 0.76 12.89 17.27
N TYR A 290 1.76 13.10 16.40
CA TYR A 290 2.57 12.05 15.80
C TYR A 290 3.94 11.88 16.48
N ILE A 291 4.50 12.93 17.08
CA ILE A 291 5.90 13.00 17.51
C ILE A 291 6.26 11.90 18.52
N LYS A 292 5.35 11.56 19.45
CA LYS A 292 5.56 10.45 20.39
C LYS A 292 5.63 9.10 19.68
N GLY A 293 4.73 8.86 18.73
CA GLY A 293 4.73 7.65 17.91
C GLY A 293 5.99 7.55 17.06
N VAL A 294 6.41 8.65 16.42
CA VAL A 294 7.66 8.74 15.67
C VAL A 294 8.87 8.40 16.56
N GLN A 295 8.93 8.98 17.77
CA GLN A 295 10.00 8.70 18.73
C GLN A 295 10.03 7.23 19.17
N GLU A 296 8.89 6.68 19.59
CA GLU A 296 8.79 5.29 20.03
C GLU A 296 9.23 4.31 18.93
N LYS A 297 8.83 4.58 17.67
CA LYS A 297 9.16 3.70 16.56
C LYS A 297 10.59 3.85 16.05
N ALA A 298 11.17 5.06 16.09
CA ALA A 298 12.60 5.21 15.81
C ALA A 298 13.46 4.45 16.84
N ILE A 299 13.03 4.41 18.11
CA ILE A 299 13.65 3.59 19.16
C ILE A 299 13.50 2.09 18.82
N GLU A 300 12.29 1.63 18.47
CA GLU A 300 12.04 0.24 18.08
C GLU A 300 12.91 -0.18 16.89
N PHE A 301 12.98 0.65 15.84
CA PHE A 301 13.82 0.43 14.67
C PHE A 301 15.30 0.24 15.03
N SER A 302 15.83 1.06 15.95
CA SER A 302 17.22 0.91 16.41
C SER A 302 17.48 -0.41 17.15
N ASN A 303 16.47 -0.95 17.86
CA ASN A 303 16.56 -2.27 18.47
C ASN A 303 16.56 -3.38 17.41
N ILE A 304 15.69 -3.29 16.39
CA ILE A 304 15.63 -4.26 15.30
C ILE A 304 16.97 -4.40 14.59
N LEU A 305 17.64 -3.28 14.28
CA LEU A 305 18.95 -3.31 13.64
C LEU A 305 20.01 -4.02 14.50
N LYS A 306 19.99 -3.75 15.81
CA LYS A 306 20.88 -4.39 16.78
C LYS A 306 20.59 -5.89 16.91
N ASP A 307 19.32 -6.27 17.02
CA ASP A 307 18.89 -7.66 17.19
C ASP A 307 19.21 -8.50 15.95
N LYS A 308 19.18 -7.89 14.77
CA LYS A 308 19.57 -8.54 13.50
C LYS A 308 21.08 -8.56 13.25
N ASN A 309 21.89 -8.03 14.18
CA ASN A 309 23.35 -7.94 14.07
C ASN A 309 23.82 -7.26 12.75
N ILE A 310 23.09 -6.24 12.31
CA ILE A 310 23.46 -5.42 11.15
C ILE A 310 24.49 -4.40 11.62
N ASP A 311 25.56 -4.19 10.87
CA ASP A 311 26.48 -3.07 11.12
C ASP A 311 25.79 -1.76 10.70
N PHE A 312 25.62 -0.81 11.61
CA PHE A 312 24.89 0.42 11.32
C PHE A 312 25.47 1.66 12.00
N LYS A 313 25.19 2.82 11.41
CA LYS A 313 25.31 4.13 12.05
C LYS A 313 24.00 4.90 11.89
N LEU A 314 23.48 5.43 12.98
CA LEU A 314 22.24 6.21 13.02
C LEU A 314 22.53 7.69 13.28
N GLY A 315 22.07 8.55 12.38
CA GLY A 315 22.00 10.00 12.53
C GLY A 315 20.55 10.45 12.72
N LEU A 316 20.38 11.66 13.26
CA LEU A 316 19.06 12.24 13.50
C LEU A 316 19.10 13.75 13.28
N ILE A 317 18.12 14.28 12.57
CA ILE A 317 17.94 15.70 12.30
C ILE A 317 16.49 16.04 12.66
N GLY A 318 16.31 16.98 13.58
CA GLY A 318 15.01 17.64 13.81
C GLY A 318 14.97 18.96 13.05
N PHE A 319 13.90 19.27 12.34
CA PHE A 319 13.72 20.53 11.64
C PHE A 319 12.34 21.13 11.92
N GLY A 320 12.25 22.46 11.86
CA GLY A 320 11.04 23.23 12.13
C GLY A 320 10.94 24.44 11.19
N ASP A 321 10.33 25.53 11.67
CA ASP A 321 9.94 26.66 10.83
C ASP A 321 11.12 27.59 10.48
N LEU A 322 11.14 28.02 9.21
CA LEU A 322 12.23 28.81 8.64
C LEU A 322 12.30 30.25 9.19
N LEU A 323 11.15 30.88 9.44
CA LEU A 323 11.05 32.30 9.80
C LEU A 323 11.43 32.58 11.26
N GLU A 324 11.34 31.57 12.12
CA GLU A 324 11.89 31.60 13.49
C GLU A 324 13.42 31.52 13.51
N LYS A 325 14.06 31.37 12.33
CA LYS A 325 15.51 31.12 12.16
C LYS A 325 15.99 29.90 12.93
N GLU A 326 15.10 28.94 13.18
CA GLU A 326 15.44 27.71 13.86
C GLU A 326 16.36 26.90 12.97
N LYS A 327 17.58 26.68 13.45
CA LYS A 327 18.53 25.81 12.74
C LYS A 327 18.14 24.37 13.00
N PRO A 328 18.19 23.49 11.99
CA PRO A 328 17.97 22.06 12.21
C PRO A 328 18.83 21.55 13.36
N THR A 329 18.22 20.82 14.28
CA THR A 329 18.92 20.17 15.38
C THR A 329 19.57 18.90 14.85
N VAL A 330 20.90 18.91 14.73
CA VAL A 330 21.67 17.81 14.14
C VAL A 330 22.34 16.96 15.22
N TYR A 331 21.95 15.69 15.29
CA TYR A 331 22.63 14.67 16.08
C TYR A 331 23.52 13.82 15.16
N LYS A 332 24.81 13.81 15.48
CA LYS A 332 25.83 13.07 14.71
C LYS A 332 25.57 11.56 14.73
N PHE A 333 26.10 10.88 13.71
CA PHE A 333 26.08 9.43 13.60
C PHE A 333 26.60 8.72 14.86
N THR A 334 25.89 7.67 15.25
CA THR A 334 26.26 6.78 16.35
C THR A 334 25.89 5.34 16.02
N ASP A 335 26.74 4.40 16.40
CA ASP A 335 26.46 2.96 16.42
C ASP A 335 25.89 2.50 17.77
N GLU A 336 26.06 3.31 18.83
CA GLU A 336 25.42 3.07 20.13
C GLU A 336 23.90 3.34 20.11
N VAL A 337 23.10 2.28 20.16
CA VAL A 337 21.63 2.34 20.25
C VAL A 337 21.15 3.23 21.41
N ALA A 338 21.73 3.08 22.61
CA ALA A 338 21.32 3.86 23.78
C ALA A 338 21.51 5.37 23.58
N LYS A 339 22.58 5.76 22.88
CA LYS A 339 22.87 7.15 22.56
C LYS A 339 21.90 7.69 21.51
N PHE A 340 21.60 6.91 20.47
CA PHE A 340 20.57 7.27 19.49
C PHE A 340 19.19 7.44 20.14
N GLN A 341 18.75 6.49 20.97
CA GLN A 341 17.47 6.57 21.69
C GLN A 341 17.40 7.80 22.61
N LYS A 342 18.52 8.18 23.25
CA LYS A 342 18.61 9.42 24.03
C LYS A 342 18.44 10.67 23.17
N HIS A 343 18.98 10.68 21.95
CA HIS A 343 18.80 11.78 21.00
C HIS A 343 17.35 11.85 20.52
N VAL A 344 16.73 10.72 20.16
CA VAL A 344 15.33 10.65 19.73
C VAL A 344 14.38 11.21 20.80
N ARG A 345 14.57 10.85 22.08
CA ARG A 345 13.77 11.39 23.20
C ARG A 345 13.98 12.88 23.45
N LYS A 346 15.06 13.46 22.95
CA LYS A 346 15.46 14.86 23.16
C LYS A 346 15.16 15.76 21.97
N ILE A 347 14.56 15.24 20.90
CA ILE A 347 14.12 16.03 19.76
C ILE A 347 13.24 17.18 20.32
N PRO A 348 13.59 18.44 20.02
CA PRO A 348 12.84 19.59 20.52
C PRO A 348 11.42 19.58 19.96
N ARG A 349 10.51 20.25 20.64
CA ARG A 349 9.21 20.62 20.08
C ARG A 349 9.27 22.09 19.75
N THR A 350 9.05 22.44 18.50
CA THR A 350 9.14 23.81 18.02
C THR A 350 7.72 24.34 17.81
N TYR A 351 7.47 25.59 18.23
CA TYR A 351 6.13 26.18 18.20
C TYR A 351 6.02 27.08 16.96
N GLY A 352 5.32 26.61 15.94
CA GLY A 352 5.05 27.35 14.71
C GLY A 352 4.02 26.58 13.88
N GLY A 353 3.25 27.28 13.04
CA GLY A 353 2.12 26.65 12.33
C GLY A 353 1.50 27.44 11.17
N ASP A 354 2.10 28.54 10.74
CA ASP A 354 1.51 29.40 9.70
C ASP A 354 2.30 29.40 8.38
N LEU A 355 3.47 28.75 8.31
CA LEU A 355 4.38 28.83 7.15
C LEU A 355 5.02 27.47 6.81
N PRO A 356 5.41 27.22 5.54
CA PRO A 356 5.95 25.93 5.11
C PRO A 356 7.27 25.55 5.79
N GLU A 357 7.34 24.30 6.22
CA GLU A 357 8.46 23.66 6.88
C GLU A 357 9.60 23.39 5.89
N SER A 358 10.85 23.54 6.35
CA SER A 358 11.99 23.41 5.45
C SER A 358 12.63 22.02 5.43
N SER A 359 11.82 21.04 5.07
CA SER A 359 12.28 19.65 4.87
C SER A 359 13.38 19.52 3.81
N LEU A 360 13.42 20.39 2.78
CA LEU A 360 14.52 20.41 1.82
C LEU A 360 15.83 20.96 2.42
N ASP A 361 15.78 22.02 3.25
CA ASP A 361 16.97 22.48 3.99
C ASP A 361 17.46 21.41 4.99
N ALA A 362 16.54 20.62 5.56
CA ALA A 362 16.89 19.48 6.41
C ALA A 362 17.60 18.37 5.63
N LEU A 363 17.18 18.08 4.39
CA LEU A 363 17.88 17.16 3.48
C LEU A 363 19.27 17.68 3.09
N GLU A 364 19.42 18.97 2.83
CA GLU A 364 20.74 19.59 2.63
C GLU A 364 21.63 19.43 3.87
N THR A 365 21.07 19.63 5.05
CA THR A 365 21.77 19.44 6.31
C THR A 365 22.19 17.98 6.52
N ALA A 366 21.35 17.03 6.08
CA ALA A 366 21.67 15.60 6.10
C ALA A 366 22.83 15.25 5.15
N LEU A 367 22.86 15.82 3.94
CA LEU A 367 23.97 15.69 3.00
C LEU A 367 25.27 16.24 3.61
N LEU A 368 25.22 17.41 4.25
CA LEU A 368 26.39 17.99 4.94
C LEU A 368 26.84 17.13 6.13
N LEU A 369 25.91 16.49 6.84
CA LEU A 369 26.23 15.56 7.92
C LEU A 369 26.97 14.33 7.39
N MET A 370 26.54 13.79 6.25
CA MET A 370 27.21 12.68 5.55
C MET A 370 28.64 13.05 5.17
N ASP A 371 28.84 14.17 4.47
CA ASP A 371 30.15 14.62 3.98
C ASP A 371 31.15 14.87 5.11
N LYS A 372 30.68 15.39 6.24
CA LYS A 372 31.51 15.66 7.42
C LYS A 372 31.80 14.41 8.26
N SER A 373 31.09 13.32 8.01
CA SER A 373 31.22 12.10 8.79
C SER A 373 32.20 11.13 8.10
N LYS A 374 33.15 10.58 8.86
CA LYS A 374 34.05 9.52 8.37
C LYS A 374 33.29 8.19 8.30
N LEU A 375 32.38 8.07 7.34
CA LEU A 375 31.53 6.90 7.15
C LEU A 375 32.25 5.85 6.30
N ASN A 376 31.91 4.57 6.52
CA ASN A 376 32.46 3.49 5.73
C ASN A 376 31.79 3.51 4.34
N GLY A 377 32.59 3.67 3.28
CA GLY A 377 32.10 3.76 1.90
C GLY A 377 31.46 2.48 1.36
N THR A 378 31.52 1.37 2.10
CA THR A 378 30.82 0.12 1.75
C THR A 378 29.39 0.05 2.31
N HIS A 379 29.04 0.96 3.23
CA HIS A 379 27.70 1.01 3.82
C HIS A 379 26.71 1.66 2.86
N LYS A 380 25.47 1.15 2.88
CA LYS A 380 24.37 1.77 2.15
C LYS A 380 23.87 3.00 2.91
N ASN A 381 23.67 4.11 2.20
CA ASN A 381 23.24 5.38 2.80
C ASN A 381 21.73 5.56 2.61
N ILE A 382 21.02 5.85 3.70
CA ILE A 382 19.56 5.94 3.70
C ILE A 382 19.09 7.16 4.49
N PHE A 383 18.19 7.94 3.91
CA PHE A 383 17.46 9.00 4.58
C PHE A 383 16.00 8.59 4.79
N ILE A 384 15.46 8.90 5.97
CA ILE A 384 14.04 8.69 6.32
C ILE A 384 13.47 10.05 6.70
N LEU A 385 12.75 10.69 5.78
CA LEU A 385 12.08 11.97 5.98
C LEU A 385 10.66 11.75 6.50
N ILE A 386 10.28 12.48 7.55
CA ILE A 386 8.97 12.36 8.22
C ILE A 386 8.44 13.77 8.48
N THR A 387 7.33 14.14 7.83
CA THR A 387 6.75 15.50 7.91
C THR A 387 5.29 15.50 7.53
N ASP A 388 4.48 16.36 8.14
CA ASP A 388 3.06 16.45 7.85
C ASP A 388 2.73 17.59 6.87
N ALA A 389 3.73 18.19 6.24
CA ALA A 389 3.53 19.35 5.40
C ALA A 389 4.46 19.38 4.18
N PRO A 390 4.12 20.15 3.13
CA PRO A 390 4.95 20.27 1.94
C PRO A 390 6.21 21.12 2.19
N PRO A 391 7.28 20.94 1.40
CA PRO A 391 8.51 21.67 1.61
C PRO A 391 8.39 23.14 1.20
N HIS A 392 9.16 23.99 1.87
CA HIS A 392 9.50 25.30 1.33
C HIS A 392 10.43 25.17 0.10
N ILE A 393 10.06 25.82 -1.01
CA ILE A 393 10.82 25.84 -2.26
C ILE A 393 11.01 27.29 -2.72
N PRO A 394 12.23 27.74 -3.03
CA PRO A 394 13.50 27.00 -2.93
C PRO A 394 14.00 26.89 -1.48
N THR A 395 15.05 26.10 -1.26
CA THR A 395 15.81 26.08 -0.01
C THR A 395 16.46 27.43 0.30
N GLN A 396 17.01 27.65 1.49
CA GLN A 396 17.77 28.87 1.80
C GLN A 396 18.99 29.05 0.89
N SER A 397 19.53 27.95 0.37
CA SER A 397 20.65 27.96 -0.58
C SER A 397 20.21 28.23 -2.03
N GLY A 398 18.90 28.35 -2.28
CA GLY A 398 18.32 28.61 -3.59
C GLY A 398 18.04 27.36 -4.43
N GLN A 399 18.05 26.16 -3.83
CA GLN A 399 17.85 24.89 -4.53
C GLN A 399 16.38 24.48 -4.59
N GLY A 400 15.97 23.94 -5.73
CA GLY A 400 14.66 23.30 -5.89
C GLY A 400 14.68 21.81 -5.58
N VAL A 401 13.51 21.17 -5.62
CA VAL A 401 13.36 19.72 -5.40
C VAL A 401 14.29 18.91 -6.30
N MET A 402 14.35 19.24 -7.60
CA MET A 402 15.17 18.49 -8.56
C MET A 402 16.68 18.63 -8.33
N ASP A 403 17.13 19.75 -7.77
CA ASP A 403 18.54 19.94 -7.40
C ASP A 403 18.92 19.02 -6.23
N ILE A 404 18.02 18.91 -5.24
CA ILE A 404 18.18 17.99 -4.11
C ILE A 404 18.15 16.53 -4.60
N VAL A 405 17.24 16.17 -5.50
CA VAL A 405 17.19 14.84 -6.14
C VAL A 405 18.52 14.52 -6.82
N ALA A 406 19.07 15.45 -7.60
CA ALA A 406 20.34 15.25 -8.28
C ALA A 406 21.49 14.99 -7.29
N ARG A 407 21.53 15.71 -6.16
CA ARG A 407 22.54 15.52 -5.10
C ARG A 407 22.38 14.18 -4.38
N LEU A 408 21.15 13.79 -4.04
CA LEU A 408 20.86 12.49 -3.41
C LEU A 408 21.29 11.33 -4.33
N ASN A 409 21.00 11.44 -5.63
CA ASN A 409 21.39 10.44 -6.63
C ASN A 409 22.92 10.37 -6.79
N ALA A 410 23.60 11.51 -6.87
CA ALA A 410 25.06 11.56 -6.95
C ALA A 410 25.72 10.91 -5.71
N ALA A 411 25.12 11.11 -4.53
CA ALA A 411 25.58 10.51 -3.28
C ALA A 411 25.10 9.05 -3.06
N HIS A 412 24.34 8.48 -4.01
CA HIS A 412 23.76 7.13 -3.92
C HIS A 412 22.96 6.91 -2.62
N ILE A 413 22.14 7.90 -2.25
CA ILE A 413 21.35 7.88 -1.02
C ILE A 413 19.93 7.41 -1.32
N GLY A 414 19.52 6.33 -0.67
CA GLY A 414 18.14 5.89 -0.71
C GLY A 414 17.25 6.76 0.19
N THR A 415 16.13 7.26 -0.30
CA THR A 415 15.26 8.17 0.47
C THR A 415 13.88 7.55 0.68
N TYR A 416 13.48 7.40 1.94
CA TYR A 416 12.13 7.01 2.33
C TYR A 416 11.41 8.24 2.88
N VAL A 417 10.21 8.50 2.39
CA VAL A 417 9.43 9.68 2.81
C VAL A 417 8.13 9.20 3.46
N VAL A 418 7.81 9.74 4.62
CA VAL A 418 6.52 9.59 5.29
C VAL A 418 5.87 10.97 5.38
N ALA A 419 4.88 11.21 4.53
CA ALA A 419 4.22 12.50 4.42
C ALA A 419 2.74 12.38 4.02
N ARG A 420 1.99 13.49 4.04
CA ARG A 420 0.58 13.52 3.65
C ARG A 420 0.42 13.31 2.14
N LYS A 421 -0.57 12.51 1.72
CA LYS A 421 -0.88 12.23 0.29
C LYS A 421 -1.65 13.35 -0.42
N ASP A 422 -1.55 14.59 0.03
CA ASP A 422 -2.11 15.71 -0.72
C ASP A 422 -1.27 16.00 -1.98
N ARG A 423 -1.88 16.68 -2.95
CA ARG A 423 -1.27 16.94 -4.25
C ARG A 423 0.06 17.69 -4.14
N VAL A 424 0.17 18.65 -3.21
CA VAL A 424 1.34 19.52 -3.08
C VAL A 424 2.51 18.73 -2.49
N SER A 425 2.26 17.96 -1.44
CA SER A 425 3.25 17.07 -0.82
C SER A 425 3.71 15.98 -1.79
N LEU A 426 2.80 15.39 -2.57
CA LEU A 426 3.15 14.37 -3.56
C LEU A 426 4.03 14.93 -4.69
N GLU A 427 3.64 16.06 -5.29
CA GLU A 427 4.42 16.71 -6.35
C GLU A 427 5.85 17.05 -5.89
N ALA A 428 6.01 17.44 -4.62
CA ALA A 428 7.30 17.83 -4.06
C ALA A 428 8.18 16.66 -3.59
N TYR A 429 7.59 15.62 -3.00
CA TYR A 429 8.36 14.53 -2.37
C TYR A 429 8.47 13.26 -3.21
N GLU A 430 7.54 13.00 -4.12
CA GLU A 430 7.62 11.83 -5.00
C GLU A 430 8.95 11.78 -5.79
N PRO A 431 9.49 12.89 -6.32
CA PRO A 431 10.79 12.87 -7.01
C PRO A 431 11.96 12.36 -6.14
N LEU A 432 11.91 12.59 -4.82
CA LEU A 432 12.97 12.19 -3.88
C LEU A 432 13.10 10.67 -3.72
N VAL A 433 12.02 9.92 -3.95
CA VAL A 433 11.99 8.46 -3.74
C VAL A 433 12.23 7.64 -5.01
N ARG A 434 12.41 8.29 -6.17
CA ARG A 434 12.44 7.61 -7.49
C ARG A 434 13.70 6.79 -7.79
N ALA A 435 14.84 7.09 -7.15
CA ALA A 435 16.10 6.37 -7.39
C ALA A 435 16.18 5.08 -6.57
N GLU A 436 16.18 5.21 -5.24
CA GLU A 436 16.10 4.10 -4.30
C GLU A 436 15.30 4.56 -3.09
N GLY A 437 14.11 4.02 -2.84
CA GLY A 437 13.24 4.62 -1.82
C GLY A 437 11.78 4.23 -1.91
N LYS A 438 10.99 4.76 -0.98
CA LYS A 438 9.53 4.60 -1.01
C LYS A 438 8.84 5.76 -0.29
N TYR A 439 7.72 6.20 -0.85
CA TYR A 439 6.82 7.16 -0.23
C TYR A 439 5.72 6.41 0.54
N TYR A 440 5.41 6.89 1.75
CA TYR A 440 4.37 6.37 2.63
C TYR A 440 3.43 7.49 3.06
N SER A 441 2.13 7.18 3.20
CA SER A 441 1.17 8.16 3.74
C SER A 441 1.37 8.27 5.24
N MET A 442 1.37 9.48 5.77
CA MET A 442 1.26 9.67 7.21
C MET A 442 -0.10 9.17 7.77
N ASP A 443 -1.13 9.11 6.91
CA ASP A 443 -2.45 8.56 7.26
C ASP A 443 -2.47 7.02 7.38
N ASP A 444 -1.45 6.34 6.85
CA ASP A 444 -1.31 4.89 7.01
C ASP A 444 -0.81 4.58 8.44
N SER A 445 -1.07 3.38 8.95
CA SER A 445 -0.54 2.96 10.26
C SER A 445 0.97 3.11 10.28
N PHE A 446 1.47 4.05 11.08
CA PHE A 446 2.90 4.37 11.15
C PHE A 446 3.76 3.16 11.58
N HIS A 447 3.16 2.19 12.28
CA HIS A 447 3.78 0.90 12.57
C HIS A 447 4.05 0.09 11.29
N ASP A 448 3.07 0.00 10.39
CA ASP A 448 3.17 -0.76 9.14
C ASP A 448 4.18 -0.10 8.17
N ILE A 449 4.28 1.23 8.24
CA ILE A 449 5.25 2.02 7.47
C ILE A 449 6.66 1.67 7.88
N LEU A 450 6.98 1.72 9.18
CA LEU A 450 8.33 1.46 9.66
C LEU A 450 8.69 -0.02 9.62
N ASP A 451 7.74 -0.94 9.75
CA ASP A 451 7.97 -2.36 9.48
C ASP A 451 8.24 -2.60 7.99
N SER A 452 7.52 -1.93 7.08
CA SER A 452 7.79 -1.96 5.64
C SER A 452 9.16 -1.36 5.32
N ILE A 453 9.55 -0.25 5.97
CA ILE A 453 10.87 0.36 5.82
C ILE A 453 11.95 -0.60 6.35
N ALA A 454 11.80 -1.12 7.58
CA ALA A 454 12.73 -2.07 8.19
C ALA A 454 12.87 -3.36 7.38
N TYR A 455 11.77 -3.87 6.81
CA TYR A 455 11.78 -5.02 5.91
C TYR A 455 12.49 -4.69 4.59
N SER A 456 12.16 -3.55 3.97
CA SER A 456 12.81 -3.10 2.73
C SER A 456 14.31 -2.90 2.94
N ILE A 457 14.69 -2.32 4.07
CA ILE A 457 16.08 -2.12 4.51
C ILE A 457 16.77 -3.46 4.80
N ALA A 458 16.10 -4.39 5.48
CA ALA A 458 16.65 -5.72 5.77
C ALA A 458 16.84 -6.58 4.51
N GLU A 459 15.94 -6.47 3.53
CA GLU A 459 16.09 -7.09 2.21
C GLU A 459 17.27 -6.49 1.44
N LEU A 460 17.47 -5.16 1.53
CA LEU A 460 18.62 -4.48 0.93
C LEU A 460 19.98 -4.90 1.53
N VAL A 461 20.01 -5.41 2.76
CA VAL A 461 21.23 -5.95 3.41
C VAL A 461 21.44 -7.44 3.11
N ARG A 462 20.37 -8.15 2.72
CA ARG A 462 20.39 -9.59 2.37
C ARG A 462 20.74 -9.85 0.90
N LEU A 463 20.55 -8.87 0.03
CA LEU A 463 20.98 -8.84 -1.38
C LEU A 463 22.44 -8.36 -1.46
#